data_AF-T0YXB1-F1
#
_entry.id   AF-T0YXB1-F1
#
_cell.length_a   1.000
_cell.length_b   1.000
_cell.length_c   1.000
_cell.angle_alpha   90.00
_cell.angle_beta   90.00
_cell.angle_gamma   90.00
#
_symmetry.space_group_name_H-M   'P 1'
#
loop_
_entity.id
_entity.type
_entity.pdbx_description
1 polymer ?
#
loop_
_entity_poly.entity_id
_entity_poly.type
_entity_poly.pdbx_seq_one_letter_code
_entity_poly.pdbx_strand_id
1 'polypeptide(L)' 'MAHGVSAAPALRALIFDVDGTLAETERDGHRVAFNRAFAALDLPWQWDDATYGALLRVAGGYERLLPFWRGNRMRR' A
#
# COMPACT_ATOMS: atom_id res chain seq x y z
N MET A 1 -14.38 -46.87 -28.31
CA MET A 1 -13.26 -46.64 -27.38
C MET A 1 -13.40 -45.23 -26.84
N ALA A 2 -13.78 -45.08 -25.57
CA ALA A 2 -14.00 -43.76 -24.97
C ALA A 2 -12.68 -43.27 -24.36
N HIS A 3 -12.15 -42.17 -24.88
CA HIS A 3 -11.00 -41.48 -24.31
C HIS A 3 -11.46 -40.74 -23.05
N GLY A 4 -11.00 -41.20 -21.89
CA GLY A 4 -11.22 -40.53 -20.61
C GLY A 4 -10.43 -39.24 -20.54
N VAL A 5 -11.11 -38.10 -20.60
CA VAL A 5 -10.53 -36.80 -20.28
C VAL A 5 -10.37 -36.75 -18.76
N SER A 6 -9.13 -36.74 -18.29
CA SER A 6 -8.85 -36.47 -16.88
C SER A 6 -9.24 -35.03 -16.56
N ALA A 7 -10.18 -34.84 -15.62
CA ALA A 7 -10.61 -33.51 -15.21
C ALA A 7 -9.43 -32.75 -14.59
N ALA A 8 -9.23 -31.49 -15.01
CA ALA A 8 -8.27 -30.61 -14.37
C ALA A 8 -8.60 -30.47 -12.87
N PRO A 9 -7.58 -30.33 -12.00
CA PRO A 9 -7.82 -30.20 -10.56
C PRO A 9 -8.73 -29.00 -10.29
N ALA A 10 -9.78 -29.22 -9.49
CA ALA A 10 -10.71 -28.15 -9.10
C ALA A 10 -9.97 -27.08 -8.28
N LEU A 11 -10.28 -25.81 -8.52
CA LEU A 11 -9.77 -24.69 -7.73
C LEU A 11 -10.07 -24.93 -6.24
N ARG A 12 -9.02 -24.92 -5.40
CA ARG A 12 -9.13 -25.23 -3.97
C ARG A 12 -9.14 -23.99 -3.08
N ALA A 13 -8.44 -22.93 -3.47
CA ALA A 13 -8.34 -21.70 -2.69
C ALA A 13 -7.99 -20.50 -3.56
N LEU A 14 -8.36 -19.31 -3.09
CA LEU A 14 -7.90 -18.01 -3.56
C LEU A 14 -7.42 -17.20 -2.36
N ILE A 15 -6.25 -16.58 -2.48
CA ILE A 15 -5.71 -15.66 -1.47
C ILE A 15 -5.70 -14.28 -2.12
N PHE A 16 -6.44 -13.36 -1.52
CA PHE A 16 -6.48 -11.98 -1.96
C PHE A 16 -5.61 -11.14 -1.04
N ASP A 17 -4.77 -10.32 -1.64
CA ASP A 17 -4.26 -9.14 -0.96
C ASP A 17 -5.41 -8.16 -0.70
N VAL A 18 -5.20 -7.15 0.15
CA VAL A 18 -6.24 -6.21 0.56
C VAL A 18 -6.12 -4.91 -0.24
N ASP A 19 -5.05 -4.16 0.01
CA ASP A 19 -4.85 -2.82 -0.54
C ASP A 19 -4.54 -2.90 -2.03
N GLY A 20 -5.34 -2.21 -2.85
CA GLY A 20 -5.16 -2.26 -4.31
C GLY A 20 -5.71 -3.52 -4.99
N THR A 21 -6.21 -4.49 -4.20
CA THR A 21 -6.77 -5.75 -4.72
C THR A 21 -8.26 -5.87 -4.44
N LEU A 22 -8.69 -5.72 -3.18
CA LEU A 22 -10.11 -5.70 -2.84
C LEU A 22 -10.72 -4.31 -3.06
N ALA A 23 -9.92 -3.25 -2.89
CA ALA A 23 -10.31 -1.86 -3.12
C ALA A 23 -9.09 -0.93 -3.27
N GLU A 24 -9.29 0.22 -3.93
CA GLU A 24 -8.29 1.28 -3.96
C GLU A 24 -8.28 2.08 -2.65
N THR A 25 -7.49 1.61 -1.70
CA THR A 25 -7.41 2.17 -0.34
C THR A 25 -6.28 3.20 -0.19
N GLU A 26 -5.30 3.21 -1.08
CA GLU A 26 -4.06 3.96 -0.87
C GLU A 26 -4.22 5.48 -1.05
N ARG A 27 -4.81 5.92 -2.17
CA ARG A 27 -4.88 7.35 -2.54
C ARG A 27 -5.77 8.17 -1.61
N ASP A 28 -6.98 7.67 -1.36
CA ASP A 28 -8.02 8.44 -0.64
C ASP A 28 -8.28 7.92 0.77
N GLY A 29 -7.68 6.77 1.14
CA GLY A 29 -7.70 6.22 2.49
C GLY A 29 -6.38 6.47 3.22
N HIS A 30 -5.38 5.59 3.01
CA HIS A 30 -4.15 5.57 3.79
C HIS A 30 -3.39 6.90 3.77
N ARG A 31 -3.20 7.51 2.59
CA ARG A 31 -2.53 8.82 2.47
C ARG A 31 -3.21 9.90 3.30
N VAL A 32 -4.55 9.95 3.25
CA VAL A 32 -5.35 10.91 4.02
C VAL A 32 -5.21 10.65 5.52
N ALA A 33 -5.20 9.38 5.94
CA ALA A 33 -5.00 9.00 7.34
C ALA A 33 -3.62 9.41 7.87
N PHE A 34 -2.56 9.19 7.09
CA PHE A 34 -1.21 9.66 7.42
C PHE A 34 -1.17 11.18 7.60
N ASN A 35 -1.68 11.94 6.63
CA ASN A 35 -1.69 13.40 6.70
C ASN A 35 -2.48 13.93 7.90
N ARG A 36 -3.62 13.29 8.23
CA ARG A 36 -4.38 13.61 9.45
C ARG A 36 -3.59 13.33 10.72
N ALA A 37 -2.87 12.21 10.77
CA ALA A 37 -2.01 11.87 11.91
C ALA A 37 -0.83 12.83 12.05
N PHE A 38 -0.21 13.26 10.95
CA PHE A 38 0.86 14.26 10.97
C PHE A 38 0.37 15.59 11.51
N ALA A 39 -0.79 16.07 11.03
CA ALA A 39 -1.42 17.30 11.51
C ALA A 39 -1.77 17.21 13.00
N ALA A 40 -2.31 16.07 13.47
CA ALA A 40 -2.65 15.87 14.88
C ALA A 40 -1.41 15.83 15.82
N LEU A 41 -0.22 15.63 15.27
CA LEU A 41 1.06 15.61 15.99
C LEU A 41 1.90 16.87 15.73
N ASP A 42 1.31 17.91 15.11
CA ASP A 42 2.00 19.15 14.73
C ASP A 42 3.26 18.92 13.87
N LEU A 43 3.26 17.85 13.08
CA LEU A 43 4.33 17.56 12.13
C LEU A 43 4.08 18.35 10.84
N PRO A 44 5.08 19.07 10.30
CA PRO A 44 4.91 19.88 9.09
C PRO A 44 4.92 19.04 7.81
N TRP A 45 4.52 17.77 7.89
CA TRP A 45 4.57 16.82 6.79
C TRP A 45 3.21 16.75 6.12
N GLN A 46 3.22 16.87 4.80
CA GLN A 46 2.05 16.64 3.97
C GLN A 46 2.49 15.84 2.75
N TRP A 47 1.91 14.66 2.59
CA TRP A 47 2.13 13.81 1.42
C TRP A 47 1.03 14.06 0.40
N ASP A 48 1.42 14.64 -0.74
CA ASP A 48 0.60 14.67 -1.93
C ASP A 48 0.59 13.31 -2.66
N ASP A 49 -0.19 13.20 -3.73
CA ASP A 49 -0.35 11.96 -4.48
C ASP A 49 1.00 11.47 -5.05
N ALA A 50 1.84 12.39 -5.53
CA ALA A 50 3.14 12.06 -6.12
C ALA A 50 4.13 11.54 -5.06
N THR A 51 4.22 12.21 -3.92
CA THR A 51 5.07 11.82 -2.79
C THR A 51 4.63 10.46 -2.25
N TYR A 52 3.32 10.27 -2.05
CA TYR A 52 2.80 9.01 -1.54
C TYR A 52 3.01 7.87 -2.54
N GLY A 53 2.78 8.11 -3.84
CA GLY A 53 3.06 7.13 -4.90
C GLY A 53 4.52 6.67 -4.93
N ALA A 54 5.49 7.58 -4.73
CA ALA A 54 6.89 7.21 -4.62
C ALA A 54 7.19 6.35 -3.37
N LEU A 55 6.49 6.62 -2.27
CA LEU A 55 6.59 5.92 -0.99
C LEU A 55 5.88 4.56 -0.97
N LEU A 56 4.88 4.32 -1.84
CA LEU A 56 4.21 3.02 -1.99
C LEU A 56 5.15 1.88 -2.42
N ARG A 57 6.33 2.21 -2.97
CA ARG A 57 7.38 1.21 -3.27
C ARG A 57 7.95 0.53 -2.03
N VAL A 58 7.69 1.07 -0.84
CA VAL A 58 8.00 0.44 0.45
C VAL A 58 6.71 -0.08 1.04
N ALA A 59 6.62 -1.40 1.21
CA ALA A 59 5.49 -2.04 1.88
C ALA A 59 5.51 -1.76 3.38
N GLY A 60 4.33 -1.69 4.00
CA GLY A 60 4.19 -1.41 5.43
C GLY A 60 4.17 0.08 5.75
N GLY A 61 3.21 0.49 6.58
CA GLY A 61 3.00 1.90 6.92
C GLY A 61 4.12 2.52 7.75
N TYR A 62 4.72 1.75 8.67
CA TYR A 62 5.84 2.20 9.49
C TYR A 62 7.12 2.31 8.66
N GLU A 63 7.41 1.29 7.86
CA GLU A 63 8.58 1.19 6.99
C GLU A 63 8.60 2.35 5.99
N ARG A 64 7.42 2.77 5.52
CA ARG A 64 7.24 3.93 4.63
C ARG A 64 7.66 5.26 5.24
N LEU A 65 7.53 5.42 6.56
CA LEU A 65 7.96 6.64 7.26
C LEU A 65 9.49 6.78 7.28
N LEU A 66 10.23 5.67 7.37
CA LEU A 66 11.68 5.67 7.54
C LEU A 66 12.45 6.38 6.40
N PRO A 67 12.26 6.04 5.11
CA PRO A 67 12.95 6.73 4.01
C PRO A 67 12.52 8.19 3.89
N PHE A 68 11.23 8.50 4.11
CA PHE A 68 10.75 9.88 4.11
C PHE A 68 11.44 10.71 5.20
N TRP A 69 11.48 10.21 6.43
CA TRP A 69 12.10 10.87 7.57
C TRP A 69 13.60 11.12 7.35
N ARG A 70 14.33 10.12 6.84
CA ARG A 70 15.76 10.24 6.52
C ARG A 70 16.00 11.30 5.44
N GLY A 71 15.19 11.31 4.38
CA GLY A 71 15.30 12.31 3.31
C GLY A 71 14.96 13.73 3.78
N ASN A 72 13.96 13.87 4.65
CA ASN A 72 13.52 15.18 5.14
C ASN A 72 14.49 15.78 6.17
N ARG A 73 15.18 14.96 6.97
CA ARG A 73 16.27 15.45 7.84
C ARG A 73 17.43 16.11 7.08
N MET A 74 17.69 15.71 5.83
CA MET A 74 18.75 16.29 5.00
C MET A 74 18.35 17.58 4.28
N ARG A 75 17.07 18.01 4.41
CA ARG A 75 16.53 19.21 3.79
C ARG A 75 16.29 20.36 4.78
N ARG A 76 16.81 20.25 6.00
CA ARG A 76 16.84 21.32 7.00
C ARG A 76 18.25 21.89 7.13
#